data_AF-A0A9E2NJE1-F1
#
_entry.id   AF-A0A9E2NJE1-F1
#
_cell.length_a   1.000
_cell.length_b   1.000
_cell.length_c   1.000
_cell.angle_alpha   90.00
_cell.angle_beta   90.00
_cell.angle_gamma   90.00
#
_symmetry.space_group_name_H-M   'P 1'
#
loop_
_entity.id
_entity.type
_entity.pdbx_description
1 polymer ?
#
loop_
_entity_poly.entity_id
_entity_poly.type
_entity_poly.pdbx_seq_one_letter_code
_entity_poly.pdbx_strand_id
1 'polypeptide(L)'
;MRNSFKFIGKGATLLAASSLLMAMTAVIPAEAANKAGASCTKANAKTKIGGDSYVCTKNPTVKKAKLTWVWVGCIESNKLYLESNARLKTITESAAQAVTMLDTEIAALKAEAPKDEADAKVFDQKAADAKVKQAAALADAKLNTDNATKVGATTAAGKQYTTNAATWTKAARSYELAAKNFERSAASLRDKINEVAKKEKQKLNVLQTVENSKVEVSSTLQNRKNACKPGL
;
A
#
# COMPACT_ATOMS: atom_id res chain seq x y z
N MET A 1 4.46 -20.71 25.40
CA MET A 1 3.44 -21.46 24.65
C MET A 1 2.91 -20.55 23.55
N ARG A 2 3.24 -20.86 22.30
CA ARG A 2 2.78 -20.12 21.12
C ARG A 2 1.52 -20.82 20.61
N ASN A 3 0.39 -20.13 20.59
CA ASN A 3 -0.76 -20.57 19.82
C ASN A 3 -1.59 -19.38 19.32
N SER A 4 -2.00 -19.51 18.06
CA SER A 4 -3.18 -18.89 17.44
C SER A 4 -3.10 -17.45 16.94
N PHE A 5 -2.35 -17.26 15.83
CA PHE A 5 -2.76 -16.36 14.75
C PHE A 5 -2.79 -17.14 13.44
N LYS A 6 -3.84 -17.96 13.27
CA LYS A 6 -4.26 -18.49 11.97
C LYS A 6 -5.72 -18.11 11.82
N PHE A 7 -6.00 -17.01 11.15
CA PHE A 7 -7.24 -16.72 10.40
C PHE A 7 -7.19 -15.27 9.89
N ILE A 8 -6.32 -14.99 8.92
CA ILE A 8 -6.58 -13.94 7.93
C ILE A 8 -6.33 -14.61 6.57
N GLY A 9 -7.36 -15.29 6.12
CA GLY A 9 -7.37 -15.98 4.84
C GLY A 9 -7.37 -14.95 3.70
N LYS A 10 -6.40 -15.10 2.80
CA LYS A 10 -6.57 -15.07 1.35
C LYS A 10 -7.55 -13.99 0.85
N GLY A 11 -7.09 -12.75 0.72
CA GLY A 11 -7.93 -11.67 0.17
C GLY A 11 -7.19 -10.39 -0.17
N ALA A 12 -5.98 -10.47 -0.72
CA ALA A 12 -5.29 -9.29 -1.24
C ALA A 12 -4.25 -9.72 -2.29
N THR A 13 -4.69 -10.33 -3.38
CA THR A 13 -3.84 -10.47 -4.55
C THR A 13 -3.77 -9.10 -5.21
N LEU A 14 -2.62 -8.45 -5.04
CA LEU A 14 -2.18 -7.26 -5.77
C LEU A 14 -2.44 -7.42 -7.28
N LEU A 15 -3.38 -6.65 -7.83
CA LEU A 15 -3.52 -6.45 -9.27
C LEU A 15 -2.68 -5.24 -9.68
N ALA A 16 -1.37 -5.45 -9.81
CA ALA A 16 -0.50 -4.54 -10.53
C ALA A 16 -0.48 -4.98 -12.01
N ALA A 17 -1.45 -4.51 -12.80
CA ALA A 17 -1.43 -4.66 -14.25
C ALA A 17 -1.14 -3.30 -14.89
N SER A 18 0.14 -2.97 -14.98
CA SER A 18 0.65 -1.81 -15.72
C SER A 18 0.75 -2.20 -17.20
N SER A 19 -0.32 -2.02 -17.97
CA SER A 19 -0.26 -2.12 -19.43
C SER A 19 -0.30 -0.72 -20.04
N LEU A 20 0.89 -0.17 -20.28
CA LEU A 20 1.13 1.05 -21.03
C LEU A 20 0.90 0.72 -22.53
N LEU A 21 -0.28 1.04 -23.07
CA LEU A 21 -0.55 0.92 -24.51
C LEU A 21 -0.11 2.21 -25.22
N MET A 22 0.95 2.12 -26.03
CA MET A 22 1.37 3.18 -26.94
C MET A 22 0.27 3.41 -27.99
N ALA A 23 -0.26 4.63 -28.03
CA ALA A 23 -1.25 5.05 -29.01
C ALA A 23 -0.59 5.22 -30.39
N MET A 24 -0.75 4.21 -31.26
CA MET A 24 -0.42 4.35 -32.68
C MET A 24 -1.58 5.04 -33.39
N THR A 25 -1.34 6.24 -33.90
CA THR A 25 -2.28 6.96 -34.77
C THR A 25 -2.15 6.38 -36.18
N ALA A 26 -3.08 5.52 -36.58
CA ALA A 26 -3.16 5.06 -37.96
C ALA A 26 -3.73 6.20 -38.83
N VAL A 27 -2.90 6.74 -39.72
CA VAL A 27 -3.29 7.71 -40.74
C VAL A 27 -3.65 6.91 -42.00
N ILE A 28 -4.94 6.86 -42.36
CA ILE A 28 -5.40 6.14 -43.55
C ILE A 28 -5.39 7.10 -44.76
N PRO A 29 -4.78 6.73 -45.91
CA PRO A 29 -4.76 7.57 -47.11
C PRO A 29 -6.16 7.83 -47.70
N ALA A 30 -6.35 8.98 -48.36
CA ALA A 30 -7.65 9.52 -48.77
C ALA A 30 -8.41 8.63 -49.78
N GLU A 31 -7.73 7.90 -50.66
CA GLU A 31 -8.39 6.96 -51.60
C GLU A 31 -8.94 5.70 -50.90
N ALA A 32 -8.35 5.30 -49.77
CA ALA A 32 -8.86 4.19 -48.96
C ALA A 32 -10.10 4.60 -48.15
N ALA A 33 -10.16 5.84 -47.68
CA ALA A 33 -11.33 6.41 -46.99
C ALA A 33 -12.62 6.36 -47.85
N ASN A 34 -12.51 6.44 -49.17
CA ASN A 34 -13.68 6.38 -50.07
C ASN A 34 -14.34 4.98 -50.14
N LYS A 35 -13.63 3.91 -49.79
CA LYS A 35 -14.18 2.54 -49.70
C LYS A 35 -14.45 2.10 -48.27
N ALA A 36 -13.80 2.75 -47.32
CA ALA A 36 -13.94 2.47 -45.91
C ALA A 36 -15.19 3.19 -45.35
N GLY A 37 -16.03 2.47 -44.60
CA GLY A 37 -17.37 2.96 -44.24
C GLY A 37 -18.43 2.88 -45.35
N ALA A 38 -18.06 2.48 -46.59
CA ALA A 38 -19.02 2.24 -47.66
C ALA A 38 -19.95 1.06 -47.34
N SER A 39 -21.16 1.05 -47.92
CA SER A 39 -22.12 -0.03 -47.73
C SER A 39 -21.58 -1.36 -48.28
N CYS A 40 -21.94 -2.44 -47.61
CA CYS A 40 -21.59 -3.79 -48.02
C CYS A 40 -22.81 -4.70 -47.90
N THR A 41 -22.90 -5.69 -48.78
CA THR A 41 -24.10 -6.52 -48.95
C THR A 41 -24.05 -7.81 -48.14
N LYS A 42 -22.86 -8.39 -47.95
CA LYS A 42 -22.67 -9.68 -47.28
C LYS A 42 -22.00 -9.50 -45.92
N ALA A 43 -22.76 -9.69 -44.85
CA ALA A 43 -22.25 -9.65 -43.48
C ALA A 43 -21.06 -10.61 -43.30
N ASN A 44 -20.08 -10.19 -42.50
CA ASN A 44 -18.82 -10.89 -42.22
C ASN A 44 -17.90 -11.12 -43.43
N ALA A 45 -18.20 -10.53 -44.59
CA ALA A 45 -17.23 -10.45 -45.67
C ALA A 45 -15.98 -9.72 -45.19
N LYS A 46 -14.81 -10.14 -45.65
CA LYS A 46 -13.51 -9.53 -45.34
C LYS A 46 -12.92 -8.92 -46.60
N THR A 47 -12.28 -7.77 -46.47
CA THR A 47 -11.54 -7.15 -47.57
C THR A 47 -10.33 -6.39 -47.03
N LYS A 48 -9.42 -6.01 -47.92
CA LYS A 48 -8.34 -5.07 -47.61
C LYS A 48 -8.57 -3.76 -48.32
N ILE A 49 -8.47 -2.65 -47.59
CA ILE A 49 -8.64 -1.28 -48.12
C ILE A 49 -7.41 -0.49 -47.67
N GLY A 50 -6.63 0.04 -48.61
CA GLY A 50 -5.40 0.78 -48.27
C GLY A 50 -4.33 -0.03 -47.53
N GLY A 51 -4.37 -1.37 -47.59
CA GLY A 51 -3.47 -2.26 -46.85
C GLY A 51 -4.03 -2.75 -45.51
N ASP A 52 -5.03 -2.06 -44.97
CA ASP A 52 -5.70 -2.38 -43.71
C ASP A 52 -6.83 -3.40 -43.90
N SER A 53 -7.12 -4.14 -42.83
CA SER A 53 -8.16 -5.19 -42.85
C SER A 53 -9.52 -4.65 -42.43
N TYR A 54 -10.55 -4.98 -43.21
CA TYR A 54 -11.93 -4.54 -43.02
C TYR A 54 -12.90 -5.72 -43.00
N VAL A 55 -13.96 -5.58 -42.19
CA VAL A 55 -15.07 -6.54 -42.10
C VAL A 55 -16.38 -5.83 -42.40
N CYS A 56 -17.21 -6.45 -43.23
CA CYS A 56 -18.57 -6.00 -43.48
C CYS A 56 -19.44 -6.30 -42.24
N THR A 57 -19.67 -5.29 -41.41
CA THR A 57 -20.49 -5.40 -40.20
C THR A 57 -21.16 -4.07 -39.88
N LYS A 58 -22.01 -4.05 -38.87
CA LYS A 58 -22.57 -2.82 -38.32
C LYS A 58 -21.51 -2.13 -37.47
N ASN A 59 -21.29 -0.83 -37.70
CA ASN A 59 -20.36 -0.06 -36.86
C ASN A 59 -20.82 -0.12 -35.39
N PRO A 60 -19.98 -0.63 -34.46
CA PRO A 60 -20.36 -0.83 -33.06
C PRO A 60 -20.62 0.48 -32.30
N THR A 61 -20.18 1.64 -32.83
CA THR A 61 -20.35 2.95 -32.17
C THR A 61 -21.59 3.72 -32.64
N VAL A 62 -22.24 3.28 -33.73
CA VAL A 62 -23.39 3.98 -34.33
C VAL A 62 -24.69 3.23 -34.02
N LYS A 63 -25.63 3.89 -33.34
CA LYS A 63 -26.97 3.33 -33.08
C LYS A 63 -27.71 3.14 -34.42
N LYS A 64 -28.31 1.96 -34.62
CA LYS A 64 -29.03 1.58 -35.86
C LYS A 64 -28.15 1.62 -37.13
N ALA A 65 -26.88 1.21 -37.03
CA ALA A 65 -25.98 1.17 -38.18
C ALA A 65 -26.45 0.20 -39.29
N LYS A 66 -26.26 0.62 -40.53
CA LYS A 66 -26.33 -0.24 -41.72
C LYS A 66 -25.04 -1.10 -41.82
N LEU A 67 -25.06 -2.12 -42.67
CA LEU A 67 -23.84 -2.90 -42.97
C LEU A 67 -22.87 -2.04 -43.78
N THR A 68 -21.67 -1.86 -43.24
CA THR A 68 -20.59 -1.09 -43.86
C THR A 68 -19.25 -1.81 -43.70
N TRP A 69 -18.26 -1.47 -44.50
CA TRP A 69 -16.89 -1.92 -44.28
C TRP A 69 -16.31 -1.21 -43.05
N VAL A 70 -16.16 -1.94 -41.94
CA VAL A 70 -15.62 -1.43 -40.67
C VAL A 70 -14.19 -1.94 -40.50
N TRP A 71 -13.27 -1.05 -40.15
CA TRP A 71 -11.89 -1.41 -39.86
C TRP A 71 -11.82 -2.38 -38.68
N VAL A 72 -10.99 -3.44 -38.79
CA VAL A 72 -10.85 -4.44 -37.72
C VAL A 72 -10.35 -3.79 -36.43
N GLY A 73 -9.46 -2.79 -36.51
CA GLY A 73 -8.99 -2.05 -35.35
C GLY A 73 -10.09 -1.25 -34.63
N CYS A 74 -11.16 -0.85 -35.31
CA CYS A 74 -12.35 -0.28 -34.64
C CYS A 74 -13.06 -1.32 -33.76
N ILE A 75 -13.25 -2.54 -34.29
CA ILE A 75 -13.91 -3.62 -33.57
C ILE A 75 -13.10 -3.98 -32.32
N GLU A 76 -11.79 -4.12 -32.46
CA GLU A 76 -10.86 -4.40 -31.36
C GLU A 76 -10.83 -3.27 -30.33
N SER A 77 -10.73 -2.01 -30.78
CA SER A 77 -10.75 -0.84 -29.89
C SER A 77 -12.08 -0.72 -29.14
N ASN A 78 -13.21 -1.04 -29.77
CA ASN A 78 -14.50 -1.06 -29.09
C ASN A 78 -14.57 -2.18 -28.05
N LYS A 79 -14.07 -3.38 -28.35
CA LYS A 79 -13.99 -4.48 -27.39
C LYS A 79 -13.12 -4.09 -26.19
N LEU A 80 -11.94 -3.53 -26.43
CA LEU A 80 -11.02 -3.07 -25.38
C LEU A 80 -11.68 -2.03 -24.46
N TYR A 81 -12.38 -1.04 -25.02
CA TYR A 81 -13.11 -0.05 -24.23
C TYR A 81 -14.19 -0.68 -23.35
N LEU A 82 -15.00 -1.61 -23.89
CA LEU A 82 -16.05 -2.27 -23.13
C LEU A 82 -15.47 -3.10 -21.98
N GLU A 83 -14.38 -3.82 -22.23
CA GLU A 83 -13.67 -4.58 -21.20
C GLU A 83 -13.06 -3.68 -20.13
N SER A 84 -12.36 -2.61 -20.50
CA SER A 84 -11.79 -1.66 -19.53
C SER A 84 -12.88 -0.96 -18.72
N ASN A 85 -14.02 -0.63 -19.31
CA ASN A 85 -15.15 -0.06 -18.58
C ASN A 85 -15.79 -1.08 -17.61
N ALA A 86 -15.91 -2.34 -17.99
CA ALA A 86 -16.37 -3.40 -17.09
C ALA A 86 -15.38 -3.62 -15.93
N ARG A 87 -14.08 -3.64 -16.23
CA ARG A 87 -13.01 -3.70 -15.21
C ARG A 87 -13.07 -2.52 -14.25
N LEU A 88 -13.26 -1.30 -14.74
CA LEU A 88 -13.39 -0.11 -13.90
C LEU A 88 -14.55 -0.22 -12.91
N LYS A 89 -15.69 -0.77 -13.34
CA LYS A 89 -16.83 -1.01 -12.44
C LYS A 89 -16.43 -1.95 -11.30
N THR A 90 -15.84 -3.11 -11.62
CA THR A 90 -15.38 -4.08 -10.61
C THR A 90 -14.32 -3.49 -9.68
N ILE A 91 -13.33 -2.76 -10.22
CA ILE A 91 -12.29 -2.09 -9.42
C ILE A 91 -12.93 -1.07 -8.48
N THR A 92 -13.87 -0.25 -8.96
CA THR A 92 -14.55 0.76 -8.14
C THR A 92 -15.35 0.13 -7.01
N GLU A 93 -16.10 -0.94 -7.27
CA GLU A 93 -16.85 -1.67 -6.25
C GLU A 93 -15.93 -2.29 -5.21
N SER A 94 -14.84 -2.95 -5.63
CA SER A 94 -13.86 -3.54 -4.71
C SER A 94 -13.11 -2.48 -3.88
N ALA A 95 -12.79 -1.34 -4.51
CA ALA A 95 -12.14 -0.21 -3.84
C ALA A 95 -13.06 0.41 -2.80
N ALA A 96 -14.36 0.56 -3.08
CA ALA A 96 -15.34 1.05 -2.11
C ALA A 96 -15.42 0.15 -0.87
N GLN A 97 -15.44 -1.18 -1.05
CA GLN A 97 -15.43 -2.13 0.06
C GLN A 97 -14.14 -2.02 0.88
N ALA A 98 -12.98 -1.98 0.21
CA ALA A 98 -11.69 -1.82 0.87
C ALA A 98 -11.57 -0.50 1.64
N VAL A 99 -12.07 0.60 1.07
CA VAL A 99 -12.08 1.92 1.72
C VAL A 99 -12.94 1.90 2.98
N THR A 100 -14.14 1.32 2.93
CA THR A 100 -15.03 1.19 4.11
C THR A 100 -14.37 0.39 5.23
N MET A 101 -13.69 -0.71 4.90
CA MET A 101 -12.94 -1.50 5.88
C MET A 101 -11.79 -0.68 6.49
N LEU A 102 -11.00 -0.01 5.65
CA LEU A 102 -9.89 0.83 6.11
C LEU A 102 -10.38 1.98 6.99
N ASP A 103 -11.49 2.62 6.64
CA ASP A 103 -12.09 3.69 7.45
C ASP A 103 -12.55 3.19 8.82
N THR A 104 -13.13 2.00 8.88
CA THR A 104 -13.51 1.36 10.14
C THR A 104 -12.29 1.09 11.02
N GLU A 105 -11.22 0.51 10.45
CA GLU A 105 -9.99 0.21 11.17
C GLU A 105 -9.25 1.49 11.62
N ILE A 106 -9.18 2.50 10.75
CA ILE A 106 -8.58 3.81 11.08
C ILE A 106 -9.35 4.48 12.21
N ALA A 107 -10.68 4.46 12.17
CA ALA A 107 -11.52 5.04 13.22
C ALA A 107 -11.28 4.34 14.57
N ALA A 108 -11.22 3.00 14.58
CA ALA A 108 -10.92 2.22 15.77
C ALA A 108 -9.54 2.56 16.35
N LEU A 109 -8.50 2.59 15.52
CA LEU A 109 -7.15 2.95 15.96
C LEU A 109 -7.06 4.39 16.47
N LYS A 110 -7.74 5.34 15.82
CA LYS A 110 -7.80 6.74 16.26
C LYS A 110 -8.53 6.90 17.59
N ALA A 111 -9.54 6.07 17.87
CA ALA A 111 -10.22 6.07 19.15
C ALA A 111 -9.33 5.54 20.29
N GLU A 112 -8.46 4.57 20.01
CA GLU A 112 -7.52 4.01 20.98
C GLU A 112 -6.25 4.87 21.16
N ALA A 113 -5.85 5.63 20.14
CA ALA A 113 -4.60 6.40 20.13
C ALA A 113 -4.37 7.31 21.36
N PRO A 114 -5.36 8.07 21.89
CA PRO A 114 -5.15 8.90 23.07
C PRO A 114 -4.79 8.08 24.31
N LYS A 115 -5.41 6.90 24.47
CA LYS A 115 -5.11 5.98 25.57
C LYS A 115 -3.72 5.38 25.41
N ASP A 116 -3.39 4.90 24.21
CA ASP A 116 -2.07 4.33 23.91
C ASP A 116 -0.95 5.38 24.09
N GLU A 117 -1.20 6.65 23.75
CA GLU A 117 -0.23 7.73 23.98
C GLU A 117 -0.04 8.02 25.49
N ALA A 118 -1.12 8.02 26.26
CA ALA A 118 -1.04 8.19 27.71
C ALA A 118 -0.27 7.03 28.36
N ASP A 119 -0.55 5.78 27.97
CA ASP A 119 0.15 4.60 28.46
C ASP A 119 1.63 4.61 28.04
N ALA A 120 1.95 5.09 26.83
CA ALA A 120 3.33 5.26 26.39
C ALA A 120 4.10 6.26 27.28
N LYS A 121 3.49 7.39 27.64
CA LYS A 121 4.09 8.39 28.58
C LYS A 121 4.33 7.79 29.97
N VAL A 122 3.42 6.93 30.45
CA VAL A 122 3.62 6.21 31.72
C VAL A 122 4.83 5.27 31.62
N PHE A 123 4.99 4.57 30.50
CA PHE A 123 6.17 3.72 30.28
C PHE A 123 7.47 4.53 30.14
N ASP A 124 7.44 5.69 29.48
CA ASP A 124 8.61 6.58 29.42
C ASP A 124 9.04 7.04 30.81
N GLN A 125 8.07 7.43 31.66
CA GLN A 125 8.35 7.82 33.03
C GLN A 125 8.98 6.66 33.82
N LYS A 126 8.43 5.44 33.70
CA LYS A 126 9.01 4.26 34.34
C LYS A 126 10.42 3.95 33.82
N ALA A 127 10.68 4.17 32.54
CA ALA A 127 12.02 4.03 31.96
C ALA A 127 13.00 5.07 32.53
N ALA A 128 12.56 6.33 32.64
CA ALA A 128 13.36 7.41 33.25
C ALA A 128 13.67 7.10 34.73
N ASP A 129 12.68 6.70 35.51
CA ASP A 129 12.85 6.32 36.92
C ASP A 129 13.81 5.12 37.07
N ALA A 130 13.72 4.14 36.17
CA ALA A 130 14.64 3.00 36.15
C ALA A 130 16.07 3.43 35.80
N LYS A 131 16.26 4.36 34.86
CA LYS A 131 17.58 4.92 34.53
C LYS A 131 18.18 5.72 35.70
N VAL A 132 17.36 6.46 36.43
CA VAL A 132 17.81 7.14 37.66
C VAL A 132 18.30 6.12 38.70
N LYS A 133 17.53 5.04 38.93
CA LYS A 133 17.94 3.96 39.86
C LYS A 133 19.20 3.23 39.39
N GLN A 134 19.35 3.04 38.08
CA GLN A 134 20.59 2.50 37.49
C GLN A 134 21.78 3.41 37.77
N ALA A 135 21.65 4.72 37.53
CA ALA A 135 22.72 5.68 37.75
C ALA A 135 23.12 5.76 39.24
N ALA A 136 22.14 5.76 40.15
CA ALA A 136 22.38 5.71 41.59
C ALA A 136 23.14 4.43 41.98
N ALA A 137 22.69 3.25 41.51
CA ALA A 137 23.38 1.99 41.78
C ALA A 137 24.81 1.95 41.22
N LEU A 138 25.08 2.55 40.06
CA LEU A 138 26.44 2.69 39.54
C LEU A 138 27.30 3.63 40.39
N ALA A 139 26.73 4.72 40.89
CA ALA A 139 27.41 5.62 41.82
C ALA A 139 27.76 4.91 43.14
N ASP A 140 26.83 4.14 43.71
CA ASP A 140 27.07 3.32 44.90
C ASP A 140 28.13 2.24 44.66
N ALA A 141 28.09 1.57 43.51
CA ALA A 141 29.11 0.59 43.14
C ALA A 141 30.50 1.23 43.07
N LYS A 142 30.60 2.42 42.48
CA LYS A 142 31.83 3.20 42.40
C LYS A 142 32.33 3.62 43.79
N LEU A 143 31.45 4.19 44.62
CA LEU A 143 31.78 4.59 45.99
C LEU A 143 32.36 3.41 46.79
N ASN A 144 31.73 2.23 46.71
CA ASN A 144 32.21 1.04 47.39
C ASN A 144 33.57 0.57 46.82
N THR A 145 33.79 0.66 45.52
CA THR A 145 35.08 0.34 44.90
C THR A 145 36.19 1.29 45.37
N ASP A 146 35.89 2.59 45.44
CA ASP A 146 36.83 3.61 45.91
C ASP A 146 37.14 3.40 47.41
N ASN A 147 36.16 3.05 48.22
CA ASN A 147 36.35 2.72 49.64
C ASN A 147 37.19 1.44 49.84
N ALA A 148 36.94 0.39 49.05
CA ALA A 148 37.76 -0.83 49.08
C ALA A 148 39.24 -0.55 48.77
N THR A 149 39.49 0.36 47.82
CA THR A 149 40.84 0.81 47.47
C THR A 149 41.51 1.54 48.63
N LYS A 150 40.79 2.46 49.30
CA LYS A 150 41.32 3.23 50.43
C LYS A 150 41.68 2.37 51.64
N VAL A 151 40.88 1.38 51.98
CA VAL A 151 41.09 0.52 53.16
C VAL A 151 41.91 -0.74 52.88
N GLY A 152 42.29 -0.97 51.62
CA GLY A 152 42.97 -2.18 51.15
C GLY A 152 42.00 -3.35 50.96
N ALA A 153 41.93 -3.87 49.74
CA ALA A 153 40.95 -4.91 49.34
C ALA A 153 41.10 -6.25 50.10
N THR A 154 42.27 -6.51 50.69
CA THR A 154 42.54 -7.74 51.45
C THR A 154 42.03 -7.69 52.89
N THR A 155 41.71 -6.50 53.41
CA THR A 155 41.15 -6.33 54.76
C THR A 155 39.70 -6.81 54.82
N ALA A 156 39.20 -7.11 56.03
CA ALA A 156 37.80 -7.49 56.22
C ALA A 156 36.83 -6.42 55.68
N ALA A 157 37.10 -5.15 55.97
CA ALA A 157 36.33 -4.01 55.45
C ALA A 157 36.43 -3.90 53.92
N GLY A 158 37.64 -4.08 53.34
CA GLY A 158 37.85 -4.06 51.89
C GLY A 158 37.08 -5.17 51.15
N LYS A 159 37.03 -6.38 51.72
CA LYS A 159 36.23 -7.50 51.19
C LYS A 159 34.72 -7.20 51.22
N GLN A 160 34.24 -6.55 52.28
CA GLN A 160 32.84 -6.14 52.39
C GLN A 160 32.49 -5.09 51.33
N TYR A 161 33.31 -4.05 51.17
CA TYR A 161 33.10 -3.05 50.12
C TYR A 161 33.14 -3.65 48.72
N THR A 162 34.05 -4.58 48.45
CA THR A 162 34.12 -5.30 47.17
C THR A 162 32.84 -6.09 46.90
N THR A 163 32.31 -6.77 47.92
CA THR A 163 31.03 -7.50 47.82
C THR A 163 29.87 -6.54 47.55
N ASN A 164 29.81 -5.42 48.26
CA ASN A 164 28.78 -4.40 48.07
C ASN A 164 28.83 -3.80 46.66
N ALA A 165 30.03 -3.49 46.15
CA ALA A 165 30.21 -2.99 44.78
C ALA A 165 29.67 -3.97 43.74
N ALA A 166 29.93 -5.27 43.91
CA ALA A 166 29.39 -6.31 43.03
C ALA A 166 27.86 -6.40 43.10
N THR A 167 27.27 -6.26 44.29
CA THR A 167 25.81 -6.22 44.49
C THR A 167 25.18 -5.03 43.77
N TRP A 168 25.73 -3.83 43.94
CA TRP A 168 25.25 -2.62 43.27
C TRP A 168 25.42 -2.67 41.75
N THR A 169 26.51 -3.28 41.26
CA THR A 169 26.70 -3.52 39.82
C THR A 169 25.63 -4.45 39.26
N LYS A 170 25.25 -5.50 39.99
CA LYS A 170 24.13 -6.38 39.59
C LYS A 170 22.79 -5.64 39.62
N ALA A 171 22.55 -4.82 40.63
CA ALA A 171 21.35 -3.99 40.72
C ALA A 171 21.25 -3.01 39.54
N ALA A 172 22.33 -2.34 39.18
CA ALA A 172 22.39 -1.43 38.03
C ALA A 172 21.98 -2.13 36.72
N ARG A 173 22.50 -3.34 36.46
CA ARG A 173 22.12 -4.14 35.28
C ARG A 173 20.63 -4.53 35.29
N SER A 174 20.08 -4.82 36.45
CA SER A 174 18.65 -5.11 36.60
C SER A 174 17.79 -3.90 36.21
N TYR A 175 18.15 -2.71 36.70
CA TYR A 175 17.47 -1.47 36.35
C TYR A 175 17.63 -1.08 34.87
N GLU A 176 18.80 -1.33 34.28
CA GLU A 176 19.01 -1.15 32.84
C GLU A 176 18.04 -2.01 32.01
N LEU A 177 17.89 -3.29 32.37
CA LEU A 177 16.98 -4.19 31.69
C LEU A 177 15.51 -3.76 31.87
N ALA A 178 15.14 -3.32 33.08
CA ALA A 178 13.83 -2.77 33.34
C ALA A 178 13.53 -1.54 32.47
N ALA A 179 14.48 -0.60 32.37
CA ALA A 179 14.35 0.59 31.52
C ALA A 179 14.13 0.20 30.04
N LYS A 180 14.95 -0.70 29.50
CA LYS A 180 14.80 -1.21 28.11
C LYS A 180 13.46 -1.88 27.86
N ASN A 181 12.92 -2.59 28.85
CA ASN A 181 11.62 -3.23 28.73
C ASN A 181 10.48 -2.20 28.68
N PHE A 182 10.55 -1.14 29.50
CA PHE A 182 9.58 -0.05 29.45
C PHE A 182 9.67 0.75 28.15
N GLU A 183 10.88 1.05 27.68
CA GLU A 183 11.08 1.70 26.37
C GLU A 183 10.47 0.89 25.23
N ARG A 184 10.64 -0.44 25.25
CA ARG A 184 10.01 -1.33 24.25
C ARG A 184 8.50 -1.30 24.32
N SER A 185 7.92 -1.28 25.53
CA SER A 185 6.46 -1.16 25.70
C SER A 185 5.94 0.17 25.16
N ALA A 186 6.63 1.28 25.45
CA ALA A 186 6.27 2.59 24.91
C ALA A 186 6.38 2.64 23.37
N ALA A 187 7.45 2.07 22.81
CA ALA A 187 7.65 1.98 21.36
C ALA A 187 6.55 1.18 20.68
N SER A 188 6.16 0.03 21.25
CA SER A 188 5.07 -0.81 20.71
C SER A 188 3.73 -0.05 20.63
N LEU A 189 3.41 0.76 21.63
CA LEU A 189 2.21 1.60 21.61
C LEU A 189 2.29 2.69 20.55
N ARG A 190 3.45 3.38 20.43
CA ARG A 190 3.66 4.37 19.37
C ARG A 190 3.61 3.75 17.97
N ASP A 191 4.09 2.52 17.81
CA ASP A 191 4.00 1.80 16.54
C ASP A 191 2.55 1.56 16.13
N LYS A 192 1.67 1.18 17.08
CA LYS A 192 0.23 1.09 16.82
C LYS A 192 -0.38 2.42 16.38
N ILE A 193 0.02 3.53 17.02
CA ILE A 193 -0.44 4.87 16.61
C ILE A 193 0.05 5.17 15.18
N ASN A 194 1.29 4.81 14.85
CA ASN A 194 1.85 4.98 13.50
C ASN A 194 1.19 4.08 12.45
N GLU A 195 0.53 2.98 12.83
CA GLU A 195 -0.27 2.17 11.88
C GLU A 195 -1.43 2.96 11.27
N VAL A 196 -1.95 3.98 11.96
CA VAL A 196 -2.97 4.88 11.41
C VAL A 196 -2.46 5.52 10.11
N ALA A 197 -1.26 6.11 10.15
CA ALA A 197 -0.66 6.77 8.99
C ALA A 197 -0.39 5.77 7.84
N LYS A 198 -0.01 4.53 8.16
CA LYS A 198 0.18 3.47 7.16
C LYS A 198 -1.14 3.10 6.48
N LYS A 199 -2.22 2.95 7.25
CA LYS A 199 -3.56 2.64 6.71
C LYS A 199 -4.15 3.80 5.92
N GLU A 200 -3.94 5.04 6.34
CA GLU A 200 -4.31 6.23 5.56
C GLU A 200 -3.60 6.25 4.20
N LYS A 201 -2.30 5.94 4.17
CA LYS A 201 -1.55 5.80 2.91
C LYS A 201 -2.08 4.65 2.05
N GLN A 202 -2.44 3.52 2.67
CA GLN A 202 -3.06 2.41 1.95
C GLN A 202 -4.39 2.82 1.31
N LYS A 203 -5.24 3.56 2.04
CA LYS A 203 -6.49 4.12 1.52
C LYS A 203 -6.24 5.03 0.30
N LEU A 204 -5.25 5.91 0.37
CA LEU A 204 -4.88 6.77 -0.76
C LEU A 204 -4.44 5.96 -1.99
N ASN A 205 -3.66 4.89 -1.80
CA ASN A 205 -3.24 4.03 -2.91
C ASN A 205 -4.42 3.30 -3.58
N VAL A 206 -5.40 2.86 -2.79
CA VAL A 206 -6.64 2.25 -3.31
C VAL A 206 -7.42 3.26 -4.15
N LEU A 207 -7.60 4.48 -3.64
CA LEU A 207 -8.27 5.56 -4.37
C LEU A 207 -7.52 5.94 -5.66
N GLN A 208 -6.18 6.02 -5.59
CA GLN A 208 -5.35 6.30 -6.75
C GLN A 208 -5.47 5.22 -7.83
N THR A 209 -5.64 3.95 -7.44
CA THR A 209 -5.85 2.84 -8.38
C THR A 209 -7.15 3.03 -9.17
N VAL A 210 -8.22 3.51 -8.52
CA VAL A 210 -9.47 3.86 -9.20
C VAL A 210 -9.26 5.01 -10.18
N GLU A 211 -8.54 6.07 -9.78
CA GLU A 211 -8.26 7.21 -10.66
C GLU A 211 -7.41 6.81 -11.88
N ASN A 212 -6.37 6.00 -11.69
CA ASN A 212 -5.56 5.48 -12.79
C ASN A 212 -6.41 4.63 -13.75
N SER A 213 -7.34 3.82 -13.23
CA SER A 213 -8.25 3.02 -14.05
C SER A 213 -9.23 3.90 -14.84
N LYS A 214 -9.70 5.02 -14.28
CA LYS A 214 -10.52 6.00 -15.01
C LYS A 214 -9.75 6.63 -16.17
N VAL A 215 -8.47 6.95 -15.97
CA VAL A 215 -7.60 7.47 -17.03
C VAL A 215 -7.43 6.45 -18.16
N GLU A 216 -7.23 5.17 -17.84
CA GLU A 216 -7.16 4.09 -18.84
C GLU A 216 -8.46 3.97 -19.65
N VAL A 217 -9.62 4.00 -18.98
CA VAL A 217 -10.92 3.98 -19.66
C VAL A 217 -11.11 5.19 -20.57
N SER A 218 -10.67 6.37 -20.14
CA SER A 218 -10.70 7.58 -20.97
C SER A 218 -9.81 7.44 -22.22
N SER A 219 -8.60 6.88 -22.06
CA SER A 219 -7.67 6.62 -23.16
C SER A 219 -8.25 5.61 -24.17
N THR A 220 -8.78 4.48 -23.69
CA THR A 220 -9.40 3.46 -24.55
C THR A 220 -10.64 4.01 -25.26
N LEU A 221 -11.41 4.90 -24.62
CA LEU A 221 -12.51 5.61 -25.26
C LEU A 221 -12.04 6.51 -26.40
N GLN A 222 -10.96 7.25 -26.21
CA GLN A 222 -10.39 8.12 -27.24
C GLN A 222 -9.86 7.29 -28.42
N ASN A 223 -9.13 6.21 -28.14
CA ASN A 223 -8.66 5.27 -29.17
C ASN A 223 -9.84 4.70 -29.97
N ARG A 224 -10.90 4.27 -29.29
CA ARG A 224 -12.13 3.82 -29.95
C ARG A 224 -12.75 4.90 -30.84
N LYS A 225 -12.85 6.14 -30.36
CA LYS A 225 -13.40 7.26 -31.16
C LYS A 225 -12.59 7.51 -32.43
N ASN A 226 -11.26 7.42 -32.33
CA ASN A 226 -10.36 7.61 -33.47
C ASN A 226 -10.48 6.44 -34.46
N ALA A 227 -10.46 5.21 -33.97
CA ALA A 227 -10.53 4.00 -34.77
C ALA A 227 -11.89 3.81 -35.48
N CYS A 228 -12.98 4.23 -34.85
CA CYS A 228 -14.35 4.00 -35.32
C CYS A 228 -15.01 5.21 -36.00
N LYS A 229 -14.22 6.22 -36.40
CA LYS A 229 -14.75 7.45 -36.98
C LYS A 229 -15.55 7.13 -38.27
N PRO A 230 -16.78 7.62 -38.42
CA PRO A 230 -17.57 7.38 -39.63
C PRO A 230 -16.86 7.94 -40.87
N GLY A 231 -16.76 7.14 -41.94
CA GLY A 231 -16.01 7.50 -43.16
C GLY A 231 -14.54 7.07 -43.18
N LEU A 232 -14.13 6.24 -42.20
CA LEU A 232 -12.91 5.41 -42.21
C LEU A 232 -13.25 3.93 -42.30
#